data_AF-A0AAU3HM65-F1
#
_entry.id   AF-A0AAU3HM65-F1
#
_cell.length_a   1.000
_cell.length_b   1.000
_cell.length_c   1.000
_cell.angle_alpha   90.00
_cell.angle_beta   90.00
_cell.angle_gamma   90.00
#
_symmetry.space_group_name_H-M   'P 1'
#
loop_
_entity.id
_entity.type
_entity.pdbx_description
1 polymer ?
#
loop_
_entity_poly.entity_id
_entity_poly.type
_entity_poly.pdbx_seq_one_letter_code
_entity_poly.pdbx_strand_id
1 'polypeptide(L)'
;MSESEEQARFFVQTWAEAVLRQAARARTIRHTAEQDSQDYDRMEDWSPPLYLLVENFRTQWAEEHQLLWAAHQLERWDARLRRERGQEPRPQDAFLKTVRDALEHLDEVDFEDGQAVAPPAPTKRAERIGRAVRDLPGGVLDLALGPGRLVGGVSAQAIEARALEAVRAVEEELAAEQLEEHAAFLQATENDPAMRQLLEDIADAYDHPELT
;
A
#
# COMPACT_ATOMS: atom_id res chain seq x y z
N MET A 1 22.67 14.37 2.21
CA MET A 1 21.20 14.31 2.15
C MET A 1 20.66 15.64 2.68
N SER A 2 19.58 16.17 2.12
CA SER A 2 18.91 17.34 2.72
C SER A 2 17.95 16.89 3.81
N GLU A 3 17.61 17.76 4.78
CA GLU A 3 16.59 17.47 5.81
C GLU A 3 15.23 17.09 5.17
N SER A 4 14.88 17.75 4.06
CA SER A 4 13.63 17.44 3.33
C SER A 4 13.67 16.05 2.68
N GLU A 5 14.82 15.64 2.17
CA GLU A 5 15.02 14.30 1.61
C GLU A 5 14.98 13.22 2.70
N GLU A 6 15.65 13.45 3.84
CA GLU A 6 15.63 12.53 4.99
C GLU A 6 14.21 12.33 5.51
N GLN A 7 13.45 13.43 5.66
CA GLN A 7 12.06 13.36 6.11
C GLN A 7 11.15 12.66 5.09
N ALA A 8 11.37 12.87 3.79
CA ALA A 8 10.63 12.17 2.75
C ALA A 8 10.93 10.66 2.78
N ARG A 9 12.21 10.27 2.95
CA ARG A 9 12.63 8.87 3.09
C ARG A 9 11.96 8.21 4.30
N PHE A 10 11.93 8.89 5.44
CA PHE A 10 11.23 8.42 6.64
C PHE A 10 9.74 8.14 6.37
N PHE A 11 9.04 9.05 5.69
CA PHE A 11 7.63 8.85 5.39
C PHE A 11 7.40 7.73 4.37
N VAL A 12 8.28 7.58 3.37
CA VAL A 12 8.23 6.46 2.42
C VAL A 12 8.31 5.12 3.17
N GLN A 13 9.28 4.96 4.08
CA GLN A 13 9.41 3.75 4.91
C GLN A 13 8.19 3.52 5.80
N THR A 14 7.73 4.59 6.47
CA THR A 14 6.54 4.54 7.34
C THR A 14 5.31 4.04 6.59
N TRP A 15 5.07 4.54 5.38
CA TRP A 15 3.91 4.13 4.59
C TRP A 15 4.09 2.77 3.93
N ALA A 16 5.30 2.36 3.57
CA ALA A 16 5.58 1.00 3.11
C ALA A 16 5.23 -0.03 4.20
N GLU A 17 5.68 0.21 5.44
CA GLU A 17 5.31 -0.62 6.59
C GLU A 17 3.80 -0.62 6.86
N ALA A 18 3.14 0.53 6.72
CA ALA A 18 1.70 0.65 6.87
C ALA A 18 0.94 -0.18 5.83
N VAL A 19 1.38 -0.15 4.56
CA VAL A 19 0.80 -0.98 3.48
C VAL A 19 0.97 -2.46 3.80
N LEU A 20 2.15 -2.91 4.21
CA LEU A 20 2.39 -4.31 4.56
C LEU A 20 1.50 -4.79 5.70
N ARG A 21 1.40 -4.00 6.78
CA ARG A 21 0.56 -4.30 7.94
C ARG A 21 -0.92 -4.35 7.55
N GLN A 22 -1.36 -3.39 6.74
CA GLN A 22 -2.75 -3.26 6.35
C GLN A 22 -3.16 -4.34 5.35
N ALA A 23 -2.28 -4.72 4.43
CA ALA A 23 -2.51 -5.84 3.50
C ALA A 23 -2.71 -7.15 4.26
N ALA A 24 -1.88 -7.42 5.29
CA ALA A 24 -2.04 -8.61 6.13
C ALA A 24 -3.37 -8.62 6.89
N ARG A 25 -3.79 -7.46 7.44
CA ARG A 25 -5.09 -7.30 8.12
C ARG A 25 -6.27 -7.51 7.17
N ALA A 26 -6.29 -6.80 6.05
CA ALA A 26 -7.33 -6.92 5.03
C ALA A 26 -7.46 -8.36 4.53
N ARG A 27 -6.34 -9.04 4.25
CA ARG A 27 -6.32 -10.46 3.85
C ARG A 27 -6.94 -11.37 4.91
N THR A 28 -6.61 -11.16 6.18
CA THR A 28 -7.14 -11.97 7.30
C THR A 28 -8.65 -11.81 7.41
N ILE A 29 -9.13 -10.56 7.45
CA ILE A 29 -10.55 -10.26 7.56
C ILE A 29 -11.33 -10.76 6.35
N ARG A 30 -10.79 -10.58 5.14
CA ARG A 30 -11.39 -11.10 3.90
C ARG A 30 -11.55 -12.62 3.93
N HIS A 31 -10.53 -13.34 4.41
CA HIS A 31 -10.60 -14.79 4.54
C HIS A 31 -11.66 -15.22 5.54
N THR A 32 -11.72 -14.59 6.71
CA THR A 32 -12.77 -14.83 7.72
C THR A 32 -14.16 -14.54 7.16
N ALA A 33 -14.35 -13.40 6.50
CA ALA A 33 -15.63 -13.01 5.94
C ALA A 33 -16.11 -13.98 4.84
N GLU A 34 -15.20 -14.43 3.98
CA GLU A 34 -15.49 -15.43 2.94
C GLU A 34 -15.89 -16.78 3.56
N GLN A 35 -15.13 -17.25 4.56
CA GLN A 35 -15.43 -18.48 5.25
C GLN A 35 -16.79 -18.42 5.96
N ASP A 36 -17.04 -17.37 6.74
CA ASP A 36 -18.29 -17.21 7.48
C ASP A 36 -19.49 -17.09 6.52
N SER A 37 -19.32 -16.45 5.36
CA SER A 37 -20.36 -16.41 4.33
C SER A 37 -20.68 -17.81 3.78
N GLN A 38 -19.65 -18.61 3.45
CA GLN A 38 -19.84 -19.98 2.96
C GLN A 38 -20.47 -20.89 4.02
N ASP A 39 -20.09 -20.69 5.28
CA ASP A 39 -20.61 -21.45 6.41
C ASP A 39 -22.06 -21.04 6.74
N TYR A 40 -22.43 -19.77 6.57
CA TYR A 40 -23.82 -19.30 6.68
C TYR A 40 -24.74 -19.97 5.67
N ASP A 41 -24.30 -20.06 4.41
CA ASP A 41 -25.08 -20.62 3.30
C ASP A 41 -25.43 -22.11 3.49
N ARG A 42 -24.66 -22.83 4.33
CA ARG A 42 -24.94 -24.22 4.68
C ARG A 42 -26.16 -24.38 5.59
N MET A 43 -26.59 -23.33 6.30
CA MET A 43 -27.76 -23.32 7.19
C MET A 43 -27.75 -24.43 8.25
N GLU A 44 -26.57 -24.74 8.80
CA GLU A 44 -26.36 -25.74 9.83
C GLU A 44 -26.44 -25.11 11.24
N ASP A 45 -26.59 -25.94 12.28
CA ASP A 45 -26.66 -25.47 13.68
C ASP A 45 -25.39 -24.72 14.14
N TRP A 46 -24.26 -24.99 13.49
CA TRP A 46 -22.97 -24.35 13.74
C TRP A 46 -22.70 -23.15 12.81
N SER A 47 -23.60 -22.86 11.86
CA SER A 47 -23.46 -21.74 10.93
C SER A 47 -23.44 -20.41 11.68
N PRO A 48 -22.59 -19.46 11.27
CA PRO A 48 -22.56 -18.15 11.88
C PRO A 48 -23.90 -17.42 11.70
N PRO A 49 -24.37 -16.64 12.68
CA PRO A 49 -25.60 -15.88 12.55
C PRO A 49 -25.43 -14.68 11.60
N LEU A 50 -26.54 -14.21 11.01
CA LEU A 50 -26.54 -13.10 10.03
C LEU A 50 -25.87 -11.82 10.55
N TYR A 51 -26.00 -11.50 11.83
CA TYR A 51 -25.38 -10.29 12.39
C TYR A 51 -23.84 -10.32 12.31
N LEU A 52 -23.23 -11.51 12.39
CA LEU A 52 -21.78 -11.67 12.31
C LEU A 52 -21.28 -11.40 10.89
N LEU A 53 -22.03 -11.83 9.86
CA LEU A 53 -21.72 -11.53 8.45
C LEU A 53 -21.72 -10.02 8.19
N VAL A 54 -22.70 -9.32 8.76
CA VAL A 54 -22.79 -7.85 8.64
C VAL A 54 -21.62 -7.17 9.32
N GLU A 55 -21.18 -7.67 10.49
CA GLU A 55 -20.02 -7.15 11.22
C GLU A 55 -18.71 -7.40 10.45
N ASN A 56 -18.53 -8.62 9.94
CA ASN A 56 -17.38 -9.00 9.11
C ASN A 56 -17.27 -8.12 7.88
N PHE A 57 -18.38 -7.82 7.21
CA PHE A 57 -18.38 -6.95 6.04
C PHE A 57 -18.04 -5.51 6.36
N ARG A 58 -18.60 -4.93 7.43
CA ARG A 58 -18.23 -3.58 7.85
C ARG A 58 -16.73 -3.47 8.11
N THR A 59 -16.19 -4.50 8.77
CA THR A 59 -14.75 -4.59 9.05
C THR A 59 -13.95 -4.73 7.76
N GLN A 60 -14.32 -5.67 6.89
CA GLN A 60 -13.65 -5.88 5.60
C GLN A 60 -13.65 -4.59 4.77
N TRP A 61 -14.82 -3.95 4.62
CA TRP A 61 -14.97 -2.71 3.88
C TRP A 61 -14.02 -1.61 4.38
N ALA A 62 -13.94 -1.44 5.70
CA ALA A 62 -13.06 -0.45 6.30
C ALA A 62 -11.58 -0.78 6.09
N GLU A 63 -11.17 -2.03 6.30
CA GLU A 63 -9.77 -2.44 6.20
C GLU A 63 -9.24 -2.39 4.75
N GLU A 64 -10.08 -2.74 3.77
CA GLU A 64 -9.73 -2.64 2.34
C GLU A 64 -9.59 -1.18 1.90
N HIS A 65 -10.46 -0.30 2.40
CA HIS A 65 -10.38 1.13 2.14
C HIS A 65 -9.12 1.76 2.78
N GLN A 66 -8.75 1.31 3.99
CA GLN A 66 -7.50 1.73 4.62
C GLN A 66 -6.26 1.27 3.84
N LEU A 67 -6.30 0.08 3.21
CA LEU A 67 -5.21 -0.41 2.36
C LEU A 67 -4.99 0.51 1.15
N LEU A 68 -6.08 0.91 0.48
CA LEU A 68 -6.04 1.87 -0.62
C LEU A 68 -5.43 3.20 -0.19
N TRP A 69 -5.82 3.70 0.99
CA TRP A 69 -5.27 4.94 1.50
C TRP A 69 -3.78 4.84 1.83
N ALA A 70 -3.35 3.75 2.46
CA ALA A 70 -1.95 3.52 2.76
C ALA A 70 -1.10 3.47 1.48
N ALA A 71 -1.57 2.75 0.45
CA ALA A 71 -0.89 2.67 -0.84
C ALA A 71 -0.79 4.03 -1.52
N HIS A 72 -1.88 4.81 -1.51
CA HIS A 72 -1.89 6.16 -2.07
C HIS A 72 -0.90 7.10 -1.36
N GLN A 73 -0.80 7.02 -0.02
CA GLN A 73 0.15 7.83 0.73
C GLN A 73 1.59 7.41 0.41
N LEU A 74 1.88 6.11 0.29
CA LEU A 74 3.18 5.61 -0.13
C LEU A 74 3.59 6.22 -1.49
N GLU A 75 2.74 6.14 -2.50
CA GLU A 75 3.04 6.71 -3.83
C GLU A 75 3.28 8.23 -3.80
N ARG A 76 2.55 8.96 -2.95
CA ARG A 76 2.74 10.41 -2.80
C ARG A 76 4.07 10.76 -2.15
N TRP A 77 4.48 10.02 -1.13
CA TRP A 77 5.75 10.23 -0.45
C TRP A 77 6.92 9.75 -1.30
N ASP A 78 6.78 8.68 -2.07
CA ASP A 78 7.76 8.24 -3.06
C ASP A 78 7.96 9.32 -4.13
N ALA A 79 6.87 9.83 -4.70
CA ALA A 79 6.94 10.95 -5.64
C ALA A 79 7.56 12.22 -5.02
N ARG A 80 7.41 12.45 -3.71
CA ARG A 80 8.08 13.56 -3.01
C ARG A 80 9.58 13.29 -2.89
N LEU A 81 9.97 12.12 -2.41
CA LEU A 81 11.37 11.71 -2.25
C LEU A 81 12.15 11.83 -3.56
N ARG A 82 11.57 11.35 -4.66
CA ARG A 82 12.19 11.45 -5.99
C ARG A 82 12.44 12.90 -6.41
N ARG A 83 11.49 13.81 -6.15
CA ARG A 83 11.68 15.25 -6.43
C ARG A 83 12.81 15.85 -5.60
N GLU A 84 12.91 15.49 -4.32
CA GLU A 84 14.02 15.96 -3.46
C GLU A 84 15.38 15.48 -3.97
N ARG A 85 15.41 14.33 -4.65
CA ARG A 85 16.59 13.75 -5.29
C ARG A 85 16.84 14.25 -6.72
N GLY A 86 16.01 15.16 -7.23
CA GLY A 86 16.08 15.63 -8.62
C GLY A 86 15.72 14.57 -9.66
N GLN A 87 15.01 13.52 -9.26
CA GLN A 87 14.53 12.44 -10.12
C GLN A 87 13.08 12.67 -10.54
N GLU A 88 12.70 12.12 -11.70
CA GLU A 88 11.32 12.13 -12.14
C GLU A 88 10.46 11.25 -11.21
N PRO A 89 9.30 11.73 -10.72
CA PRO A 89 8.37 10.91 -9.94
C PRO A 89 7.93 9.65 -10.69
N ARG A 90 7.76 8.54 -9.98
CA ARG A 90 7.11 7.37 -10.57
C ARG A 90 5.66 7.70 -10.90
N PRO A 91 5.12 7.21 -12.02
CA PRO A 91 3.69 7.29 -12.29
C PRO A 91 2.91 6.60 -11.16
N GLN A 92 1.85 7.25 -10.67
CA GLN A 92 0.91 6.61 -9.76
C GLN A 92 0.15 5.49 -10.48
N ASP A 93 -0.22 4.44 -9.76
CA ASP A 93 -1.14 3.45 -10.27
C ASP A 93 -2.50 4.11 -10.55
N ALA A 94 -2.80 4.25 -11.84
CA ALA A 94 -4.02 4.93 -12.29
C ALA A 94 -5.29 4.23 -11.78
N PHE A 95 -5.25 2.92 -11.60
CA PHE A 95 -6.36 2.16 -11.06
C PHE A 95 -6.56 2.47 -9.57
N LEU A 96 -5.52 2.34 -8.74
CA LEU A 96 -5.63 2.65 -7.30
C LEU A 96 -6.07 4.11 -7.07
N LYS A 97 -5.57 5.03 -7.88
CA LYS A 97 -6.01 6.43 -7.87
C LYS A 97 -7.51 6.56 -8.14
N THR A 98 -8.00 5.95 -9.22
CA THR A 98 -9.43 6.02 -9.59
C THR A 98 -10.32 5.42 -8.52
N VAL A 99 -9.93 4.27 -7.94
CA VAL A 99 -10.68 3.67 -6.83
C VAL A 99 -10.70 4.58 -5.61
N ARG A 100 -9.55 5.12 -5.21
CA ARG A 100 -9.47 6.05 -4.09
C ARG A 100 -10.35 7.27 -4.31
N ASP A 101 -10.30 7.87 -5.50
CA ASP A 101 -11.10 9.06 -5.81
C ASP A 101 -12.60 8.72 -5.72
N ALA A 102 -13.00 7.53 -6.16
CA ALA A 102 -14.39 7.09 -6.06
C ALA A 102 -14.84 6.91 -4.60
N LEU A 103 -13.97 6.38 -3.74
CA LEU A 103 -14.26 6.21 -2.32
C LEU A 103 -14.22 7.53 -1.53
N GLU A 104 -13.34 8.46 -1.91
CA GLU A 104 -13.24 9.80 -1.33
C GLU A 104 -14.52 10.62 -1.54
N HIS A 105 -15.18 10.41 -2.69
CA HIS A 105 -16.42 11.10 -3.06
C HIS A 105 -17.67 10.21 -2.94
N LEU A 106 -17.58 9.12 -2.18
CA LEU A 106 -18.69 8.17 -2.02
C LEU A 106 -19.92 8.79 -1.34
N ASP A 107 -19.73 9.84 -0.54
CA ASP A 107 -20.81 10.59 0.10
C ASP A 107 -21.59 11.50 -0.87
N GLU A 108 -21.06 11.72 -2.08
CA GLU A 108 -21.65 12.62 -3.07
C GLU A 108 -22.48 11.88 -4.15
N VAL A 109 -22.56 10.54 -4.10
CA VAL A 109 -23.19 9.72 -5.15
C VAL A 109 -24.54 9.13 -4.74
N ASP A 110 -25.29 8.64 -5.72
CA ASP A 110 -26.56 7.95 -5.48
C ASP A 110 -26.31 6.47 -5.17
N PHE A 111 -27.26 5.83 -4.49
CA PHE A 111 -27.20 4.41 -4.11
C PHE A 111 -28.39 3.65 -4.71
N GLU A 112 -28.11 2.68 -5.57
CA GLU A 112 -29.11 1.87 -6.28
C GLU A 112 -28.70 0.40 -6.25
N ASP A 113 -29.61 -0.50 -5.87
CA ASP A 113 -29.41 -1.96 -5.88
C ASP A 113 -28.10 -2.48 -5.24
N GLY A 114 -27.68 -1.84 -4.14
CA GLY A 114 -26.43 -2.21 -3.44
C GLY A 114 -25.17 -1.74 -4.15
N GLN A 115 -25.28 -0.76 -5.03
CA GLN A 115 -24.18 -0.12 -5.74
C GLN A 115 -24.19 1.39 -5.50
N ALA A 116 -23.00 1.99 -5.52
CA ALA A 116 -22.84 3.43 -5.65
C ALA A 116 -22.78 3.78 -7.14
N VAL A 117 -23.70 4.64 -7.58
CA VAL A 117 -23.85 5.05 -8.98
C VAL A 117 -23.74 6.56 -9.10
N ALA A 118 -23.10 7.02 -10.16
CA ALA A 118 -22.92 8.45 -10.36
C ALA A 118 -24.29 9.12 -10.60
N PRO A 119 -24.60 10.23 -9.89
CA PRO A 119 -25.89 10.87 -10.03
C PRO A 119 -26.06 11.40 -11.46
N PRO A 120 -27.31 11.48 -11.96
CA PRO A 120 -27.58 12.11 -13.23
C PRO A 120 -27.03 13.54 -13.21
N ALA A 121 -26.34 13.93 -14.28
CA ALA A 121 -25.60 15.19 -14.32
C ALA A 121 -26.31 16.27 -15.18
N PRO A 122 -27.32 16.99 -14.64
CA PRO A 122 -28.02 18.04 -15.39
C PRO A 122 -27.21 19.34 -15.52
N THR A 123 -26.06 19.44 -14.85
CA THR A 123 -25.21 20.64 -14.83
C THR A 123 -23.72 20.29 -14.76
N LYS A 124 -22.83 21.20 -15.17
CA LYS A 124 -21.36 21.04 -15.04
C LYS A 124 -20.88 20.79 -13.61
N ARG A 125 -21.61 21.30 -12.60
CA ARG A 125 -21.31 21.01 -11.19
C ARG A 125 -21.65 19.55 -10.85
N ALA A 126 -22.78 19.06 -11.35
CA ALA A 126 -23.18 17.65 -11.23
C ALA A 126 -22.31 16.71 -12.08
N GLU A 127 -21.70 17.18 -13.17
CA GLU A 127 -20.68 16.41 -13.92
C GLU A 127 -19.39 16.19 -13.11
N ARG A 128 -19.10 17.07 -12.15
CA ARG A 128 -17.96 16.91 -11.24
C ARG A 128 -18.28 15.90 -10.15
N ILE A 129 -19.50 15.97 -9.61
CA ILE A 129 -20.03 15.01 -8.63
C ILE A 129 -20.18 13.64 -9.29
N GLY A 130 -19.65 12.58 -8.66
CA GLY A 130 -19.67 11.23 -9.22
C GLY A 130 -18.81 11.01 -10.46
N ARG A 131 -17.93 11.96 -10.84
CA ARG A 131 -16.93 11.74 -11.91
C ARG A 131 -16.06 10.53 -11.58
N ALA A 132 -15.57 10.47 -10.35
CA ALA A 132 -14.69 9.39 -9.93
C ALA A 132 -15.36 8.01 -10.02
N VAL A 133 -16.66 7.92 -9.68
CA VAL A 133 -17.45 6.69 -9.86
C VAL A 133 -17.65 6.36 -11.35
N ARG A 134 -17.89 7.35 -12.21
CA ARG A 134 -17.97 7.13 -13.68
C ARG A 134 -16.66 6.60 -14.28
N ASP A 135 -15.53 7.00 -13.72
CA ASP A 135 -14.21 6.59 -14.19
C ASP A 135 -13.85 5.16 -13.74
N LEU A 136 -14.61 4.56 -12.82
CA LEU A 136 -14.46 3.15 -12.45
C LEU A 136 -14.82 2.22 -13.63
N PRO A 137 -14.21 1.03 -13.70
CA PRO A 137 -14.69 -0.02 -14.60
C PRO A 137 -16.19 -0.27 -14.40
N GLY A 138 -16.99 -0.19 -15.47
CA GLY A 138 -18.44 -0.35 -15.38
C GLY A 138 -19.20 0.85 -14.78
N GLY A 139 -18.52 1.92 -14.36
CA GLY A 139 -19.15 3.15 -13.88
C GLY A 139 -19.90 3.03 -12.54
N VAL A 140 -19.59 1.99 -11.76
CA VAL A 140 -20.27 1.67 -10.49
C VAL A 140 -19.28 1.16 -9.45
N LEU A 141 -19.61 1.37 -8.18
CA LEU A 141 -18.91 0.80 -7.02
C LEU A 141 -19.84 -0.21 -6.33
N ASP A 142 -19.41 -1.47 -6.20
CA ASP A 142 -20.22 -2.50 -5.54
C ASP A 142 -20.13 -2.31 -4.02
N LEU A 143 -21.28 -2.18 -3.34
CA LEU A 143 -21.37 -2.02 -1.87
C LEU A 143 -21.90 -3.28 -1.18
N ALA A 144 -22.07 -4.37 -1.92
CA ALA A 144 -22.75 -5.56 -1.46
C ALA A 144 -21.83 -6.53 -0.69
N LEU A 145 -22.46 -7.24 0.24
CA LEU A 145 -21.96 -8.43 0.90
C LEU A 145 -21.69 -9.51 -0.15
N GLY A 146 -20.44 -9.75 -0.51
CA GLY A 146 -20.11 -10.83 -1.43
C GLY A 146 -18.62 -11.03 -1.63
N PRO A 147 -18.18 -12.29 -1.88
CA PRO A 147 -16.78 -12.59 -2.09
C PRO A 147 -16.28 -11.88 -3.36
N GLY A 148 -15.33 -10.96 -3.18
CA GLY A 148 -14.39 -10.57 -4.21
C GLY A 148 -14.82 -9.48 -5.19
N ARG A 149 -15.76 -8.59 -4.86
CA ARG A 149 -16.07 -7.41 -5.69
C ARG A 149 -16.20 -6.16 -4.84
N LEU A 150 -15.24 -5.25 -4.97
CA LEU A 150 -15.29 -3.94 -4.32
C LEU A 150 -15.54 -2.82 -5.34
N VAL A 151 -15.12 -3.01 -6.60
CA VAL A 151 -15.14 -1.92 -7.60
C VAL A 151 -15.43 -2.46 -8.98
N GLY A 152 -16.66 -2.31 -9.48
CA GLY A 152 -16.94 -2.58 -10.90
C GLY A 152 -16.54 -3.99 -11.37
N GLY A 153 -16.66 -5.00 -10.50
CA GLY A 153 -16.20 -6.36 -10.78
C GLY A 153 -14.71 -6.66 -10.53
N VAL A 154 -13.94 -5.72 -9.98
CA VAL A 154 -12.54 -5.94 -9.57
C VAL A 154 -12.47 -6.42 -8.11
N SER A 155 -11.60 -7.40 -7.89
CA SER A 155 -11.45 -8.06 -6.61
C SER A 155 -10.50 -7.34 -5.66
N ALA A 156 -10.76 -7.47 -4.36
CA ALA A 156 -9.92 -6.94 -3.30
C ALA A 156 -8.47 -7.45 -3.38
N GLN A 157 -8.27 -8.66 -3.88
CA GLN A 157 -6.95 -9.26 -4.16
C GLN A 157 -6.16 -8.44 -5.19
N ALA A 158 -6.82 -7.86 -6.20
CA ALA A 158 -6.15 -7.05 -7.20
C ALA A 158 -5.67 -5.70 -6.63
N ILE A 159 -6.46 -5.10 -5.73
CA ILE A 159 -6.06 -3.91 -4.98
C ILE A 159 -4.83 -4.21 -4.13
N GLU A 160 -4.87 -5.31 -3.37
CA GLU A 160 -3.77 -5.77 -2.53
C GLU A 160 -2.50 -6.03 -3.34
N ALA A 161 -2.59 -6.73 -4.48
CA ALA A 161 -1.43 -7.03 -5.32
C ALA A 161 -0.73 -5.77 -5.82
N ARG A 162 -1.50 -4.77 -6.25
CA ARG A 162 -0.97 -3.47 -6.71
C ARG A 162 -0.38 -2.64 -5.57
N ALA A 163 -1.03 -2.63 -4.41
CA ALA A 163 -0.49 -1.97 -3.22
C ALA A 163 0.87 -2.57 -2.80
N LEU A 164 0.99 -3.89 -2.83
CA LEU A 164 2.26 -4.59 -2.55
C LEU A 164 3.30 -4.37 -3.66
N GLU A 165 2.90 -4.11 -4.90
CA GLU A 165 3.82 -3.74 -5.97
C GLU A 165 4.44 -2.37 -5.76
N ALA A 166 3.66 -1.40 -5.28
CA ALA A 166 4.20 -0.09 -4.88
C ALA A 166 5.22 -0.21 -3.74
N VAL A 167 5.01 -1.13 -2.79
CA VAL A 167 5.99 -1.44 -1.74
C VAL A 167 7.27 -2.03 -2.32
N ARG A 168 7.16 -3.07 -3.16
CA ARG A 168 8.32 -3.72 -3.78
C ARG A 168 9.18 -2.72 -4.56
N ALA A 169 8.57 -1.86 -5.35
CA ALA A 169 9.28 -0.84 -6.13
C ALA A 169 10.07 0.14 -5.23
N VAL A 170 9.54 0.48 -4.07
CA VAL A 170 10.23 1.32 -3.08
C VAL A 170 11.36 0.55 -2.38
N GLU A 171 11.10 -0.66 -1.92
CA GLU A 171 12.08 -1.47 -1.19
C GLU A 171 13.29 -1.83 -2.04
N GLU A 172 13.08 -2.19 -3.30
CA GLU A 172 14.16 -2.50 -4.25
C GLU A 172 15.11 -1.30 -4.46
N GLU A 173 14.55 -0.10 -4.58
CA GLU A 173 15.35 1.13 -4.74
C GLU A 173 16.12 1.48 -3.46
N LEU A 174 15.45 1.43 -2.30
CA LEU A 174 16.11 1.71 -1.01
C LEU A 174 17.20 0.68 -0.67
N ALA A 175 17.02 -0.59 -1.06
CA ALA A 175 18.03 -1.63 -0.88
C ALA A 175 19.24 -1.43 -1.80
N ALA A 176 19.01 -1.02 -3.06
CA ALA A 176 20.09 -0.69 -3.99
C ALA A 176 20.93 0.49 -3.46
N GLU A 177 20.28 1.52 -2.91
CA GLU A 177 20.97 2.66 -2.28
C GLU A 177 21.82 2.24 -1.09
N GLN A 178 21.30 1.41 -0.19
CA GLN A 178 22.06 0.92 0.96
C GLN A 178 23.30 0.13 0.53
N LEU A 179 23.21 -0.65 -0.55
CA LEU A 179 24.35 -1.36 -1.11
C LEU A 179 25.39 -0.40 -1.70
N GLU A 180 24.96 0.64 -2.42
CA GLU A 180 25.86 1.67 -2.95
C GLU A 180 26.55 2.46 -1.84
N GLU A 181 25.80 2.89 -0.81
CA GLU A 181 26.34 3.58 0.37
C GLU A 181 27.37 2.71 1.10
N HIS A 182 27.06 1.42 1.29
CA HIS A 182 27.97 0.46 1.91
C HIS A 182 29.23 0.23 1.07
N ALA A 183 29.10 0.09 -0.25
CA ALA A 183 30.24 -0.05 -1.16
C ALA A 183 31.13 1.19 -1.16
N ALA A 184 30.54 2.39 -1.17
CA ALA A 184 31.25 3.65 -1.07
C ALA A 184 31.98 3.79 0.28
N PHE A 185 31.35 3.36 1.38
CA PHE A 185 31.98 3.31 2.69
C PHE A 185 33.20 2.39 2.69
N LEU A 186 33.06 1.16 2.18
CA LEU A 186 34.17 0.20 2.08
C LEU A 186 35.33 0.78 1.26
N GLN A 187 35.03 1.36 0.09
CA GLN A 187 36.05 2.00 -0.76
C GLN A 187 36.73 3.19 -0.05
N ALA A 188 35.98 3.99 0.71
CA ALA A 188 36.56 5.08 1.50
C ALA A 188 37.47 4.56 2.61
N THR A 189 37.05 3.52 3.33
CA THR A 189 37.86 2.88 4.38
C THR A 189 39.12 2.20 3.83
N GLU A 190 39.04 1.57 2.65
CA GLU A 190 40.21 1.04 1.98
C GLU A 190 41.17 2.16 1.59
N ASN A 191 40.69 3.33 1.16
CA ASN A 191 41.56 4.42 0.75
C ASN A 191 42.05 5.32 1.90
N ASP A 192 41.62 5.05 3.14
CA ASP A 192 42.11 5.73 4.35
C ASP A 192 43.34 5.00 4.91
N PRO A 193 44.53 5.63 4.87
CA PRO A 193 45.76 5.02 5.38
C PRO A 193 45.70 4.66 6.87
N ALA A 194 44.98 5.45 7.67
CA ALA A 194 44.85 5.20 9.11
C ALA A 194 43.92 4.01 9.38
N MET A 195 42.87 3.86 8.58
CA MET A 195 41.96 2.72 8.67
C MET A 195 42.61 1.43 8.13
N ARG A 196 43.40 1.51 7.05
CA ARG A 196 44.23 0.39 6.58
C ARG A 196 45.18 -0.10 7.66
N GLN A 197 45.91 0.81 8.31
CA GLN A 197 46.83 0.45 9.40
C GLN A 197 46.08 -0.22 10.56
N LEU A 198 44.91 0.32 10.94
CA LEU A 198 44.10 -0.28 12.00
C LEU A 198 43.62 -1.70 11.65
N LEU A 199 43.21 -1.94 10.41
CA LEU A 199 42.78 -3.26 9.94
C LEU A 199 43.95 -4.26 9.87
N GLU A 200 45.15 -3.81 9.47
CA GLU A 200 46.38 -4.60 9.52
C GLU A 200 46.76 -4.96 10.96
N ASP A 201 46.74 -3.98 11.87
CA ASP A 201 47.04 -4.20 13.29
C ASP A 201 46.04 -5.18 13.94
N ILE A 202 44.76 -5.14 13.56
CA ILE A 202 43.75 -6.11 14.01
C ILE A 202 44.03 -7.50 13.43
N ALA A 203 44.35 -7.61 12.14
CA ALA A 203 44.65 -8.89 11.51
C ALA A 203 45.89 -9.56 12.13
N ASP A 204 46.96 -8.80 12.38
CA ASP A 204 48.18 -9.27 13.04
C ASP A 204 47.91 -9.74 14.47
N ALA A 205 47.04 -9.06 15.22
CA ALA A 205 46.63 -9.47 16.56
C ALA A 205 45.83 -10.80 16.56
N TYR A 206 45.06 -11.06 15.50
CA TYR A 206 44.33 -12.33 15.34
C TYR A 206 45.22 -13.50 14.89
N ASP A 207 46.24 -13.25 14.06
CA ASP A 207 47.20 -14.27 13.61
C ASP A 207 48.29 -14.57 14.66
N HIS A 208 48.51 -13.66 15.61
CA HIS A 208 49.46 -13.83 16.72
C HIS A 208 48.81 -13.61 18.10
N PRO A 209 47.87 -14.47 18.52
CA PRO A 209 47.14 -14.32 19.78
C PRO A 209 48.01 -14.48 21.04
N GLU A 210 49.28 -14.87 20.89
CA GLU A 210 50.21 -15.11 22.01
C GLU A 210 51.04 -13.86 22.41
N LEU A 211 50.80 -12.70 21.76
CA LEU A 211 51.55 -11.46 22.01
C LEU A 211 50.74 -10.34 22.70
N THR A 212 49.49 -10.59 23.10
CA THR A 212 48.66 -9.68 23.91
C THR A 212 48.55 -10.12 25.37
#